data_AF-L8DP03-F1
#
_entry.id   AF-L8DP03-F1
#
_cell.length_a   1.000
_cell.length_b   1.000
_cell.length_c   1.000
_cell.angle_alpha   90.00
_cell.angle_beta   90.00
_cell.angle_gamma   90.00
#
_symmetry.space_group_name_H-M   'P 1'
#
loop_
_entity.id
_entity.type
_entity.pdbx_description
1 polymer ?
#
loop_
_entity_poly.entity_id
_entity_poly.type
_entity_poly.pdbx_seq_one_letter_code
_entity_poly.pdbx_strand_id
1 'polypeptide(L)' 'MVRTPEKQYLHYKNEADTLGLDLCDYYVYVMAMHHELPIPHYIQDRIDPAQYKLGA' A
#
# COMPACT_ATOMS: atom_id res chain seq x y z
N MET A 1 -16.97 -13.19 9.65
CA MET A 1 -15.77 -12.37 9.43
C MET A 1 -14.68 -13.32 8.95
N VAL A 2 -14.32 -13.28 7.66
CA VAL A 2 -13.26 -14.15 7.12
C VAL A 2 -11.93 -13.53 7.54
N ARG A 3 -11.15 -14.25 8.35
CA ARG A 3 -9.79 -13.81 8.69
C ARG A 3 -8.90 -14.09 7.49
N THR A 4 -8.18 -13.06 7.05
CA THR A 4 -7.09 -13.23 6.10
C THR A 4 -6.13 -14.29 6.65
N PRO A 5 -5.70 -15.28 5.86
CA PRO A 5 -4.66 -16.21 6.26
C PRO A 5 -3.48 -15.44 6.86
N GLU A 6 -2.98 -15.85 8.03
CA GLU A 6 -1.98 -15.06 8.79
C GLU A 6 -0.77 -14.66 7.95
N LYS A 7 -0.32 -15.56 7.06
CA LYS A 7 0.78 -15.29 6.14
C LYS A 7 0.51 -14.15 5.16
N GLN A 8 -0.70 -14.07 4.63
CA GLN A 8 -1.12 -12.98 3.74
C GLN A 8 -1.25 -11.67 4.51
N TYR A 9 -1.87 -11.71 5.70
CA TYR A 9 -1.96 -10.52 6.55
C TYR A 9 -0.59 -9.95 6.90
N LEU A 10 0.34 -10.81 7.36
CA LEU A 10 1.71 -10.41 7.68
C LEU A 10 2.44 -9.83 6.47
N HIS A 11 2.27 -10.44 5.29
CA HIS A 11 2.85 -9.91 4.06
C HIS A 11 2.35 -8.49 3.77
N TYR A 12 1.04 -8.26 3.70
CA TYR A 12 0.50 -6.93 3.44
C TYR A 12 0.84 -5.91 4.52
N LYS A 13 0.90 -6.35 5.79
CA LYS A 13 1.30 -5.46 6.89
C LYS A 13 2.75 -5.02 6.76
N ASN A 14 3.66 -5.93 6.39
CA ASN A 14 5.06 -5.59 6.18
C ASN A 14 5.24 -4.63 4.99
N GLU A 15 4.53 -4.86 3.89
CA GLU A 15 4.56 -3.96 2.72
C GLU A 15 3.95 -2.58 3.02
N ALA A 16 2.91 -2.52 3.86
CA ALA A 16 2.38 -1.24 4.34
C ALA A 16 3.42 -0.50 5.20
N ASP A 17 4.09 -1.22 6.11
CA ASP A 17 5.08 -0.65 7.02
C ASP A 17 6.34 -0.14 6.30
N THR A 18 6.79 -0.81 5.23
CA THR A 18 7.93 -0.33 4.41
C THR A 18 7.62 0.98 3.72
N LEU A 19 6.36 1.19 3.35
CA LEU A 19 5.85 2.42 2.72
C LEU A 19 5.43 3.49 3.73
N GLY A 20 5.50 3.21 5.04
CA GLY A 20 5.02 4.13 6.09
C GLY A 20 3.49 4.31 6.09
N LEU A 21 2.75 3.34 5.55
CA LEU A 21 1.30 3.36 5.45
C LEU A 21 0.65 2.47 6.50
N ASP A 22 -0.59 2.80 6.85
CA ASP A 22 -1.46 1.81 7.48
C ASP A 22 -1.97 0.79 6.44
N LEU A 23 -2.51 -0.33 6.93
CA LEU A 23 -2.94 -1.42 6.06
C LEU A 23 -4.10 -1.02 5.13
N CYS A 24 -4.97 -0.10 5.56
CA CYS A 24 -6.09 0.36 4.74
C CYS A 24 -5.60 1.24 3.59
N ASP A 25 -4.71 2.19 3.89
CA ASP A 25 -4.08 3.07 2.93
C ASP A 25 -3.23 2.29 1.93
N TYR A 26 -2.53 1.25 2.39
CA TYR A 26 -1.82 0.32 1.51
C TYR A 26 -2.76 -0.35 0.50
N TYR A 27 -3.95 -0.80 0.89
CA TYR A 27 -4.91 -1.37 -0.07
C TYR A 27 -5.42 -0.34 -1.08
N VAL A 28 -5.70 0.90 -0.65
CA VAL A 28 -6.09 1.98 -1.56
C VAL A 28 -4.96 2.30 -2.53
N TYR A 29 -3.72 2.32 -2.05
CA TYR A 29 -2.52 2.50 -2.86
C TYR A 29 -2.36 1.40 -3.91
N VAL A 30 -2.43 0.12 -3.52
CA VAL A 30 -2.34 -1.03 -4.44
C VAL A 30 -3.46 -0.98 -5.49
N MET A 31 -4.69 -0.65 -5.07
CA MET A 31 -5.81 -0.50 -5.99
C MET A 31 -5.57 0.64 -6.99
N ALA A 32 -5.06 1.78 -6.53
CA ALA A 32 -4.76 2.90 -7.42
C ALA A 32 -3.68 2.53 -8.44
N MET A 33 -2.61 1.87 -8.00
CA MET A 33 -1.52 1.40 -8.86
C MET A 33 -1.99 0.37 -9.89
N HIS A 34 -2.79 -0.62 -9.48
CA HIS A 34 -3.26 -1.70 -10.35
C HIS A 34 -4.27 -1.22 -11.40
N HIS A 35 -5.04 -0.17 -11.10
CA HIS A 35 -6.06 0.37 -11.99
C HIS A 35 -5.63 1.67 -12.70
N GLU A 36 -4.35 2.05 -12.60
CA GLU A 36 -3.82 3.30 -13.18
C GLU A 36 -4.61 4.55 -12.74
N LEU A 37 -5.12 4.53 -11.51
CA LEU A 37 -5.86 5.64 -10.91
C LEU A 37 -4.89 6.58 -10.19
N PRO A 38 -5.24 7.88 -10.08
CA PRO A 38 -4.47 8.80 -9.27
C PRO A 38 -4.46 8.35 -7.80
N ILE A 39 -3.27 8.35 -7.19
CA ILE A 39 -3.12 8.08 -5.76
C ILE A 39 -3.70 9.26 -4.97
N PRO A 40 -4.52 9.01 -3.92
CA PRO A 40 -5.05 10.07 -3.08
C PRO A 40 -3.93 10.91 -2.41
N HIS A 41 -4.13 12.23 -2.34
CA HIS A 41 -3.13 13.15 -1.80
C HIS A 41 -2.68 12.79 -0.38
N TYR A 42 -3.61 12.37 0.49
CA TYR A 42 -3.29 12.00 1.87
C TYR A 42 -2.38 10.78 2.00
N ILE A 43 -2.29 9.96 0.95
CA ILE A 43 -1.36 8.82 0.84
C ILE A 43 -0.03 9.32 0.25
N GLN A 44 -0.09 10.16 -0.80
CA GLN A 44 1.10 10.74 -1.42
C GLN A 44 1.94 11.55 -0.43
N ASP A 45 1.32 12.24 0.52
CA ASP A 45 2.01 13.01 1.56
C ASP A 45 2.77 12.13 2.57
N ARG A 46 2.46 10.83 2.63
CA ARG A 46 3.04 9.87 3.58
C ARG A 46 4.11 8.98 2.96
N ILE A 47 3.98 8.69 1.67
CA ILE A 47 4.94 7.85 0.95
C ILE A 47 6.08 8.74 0.46
N ASP A 48 7.33 8.33 0.74
CA ASP A 48 8.51 9.00 0.19
C ASP A 48 8.50 8.84 -1.36
N PRO A 49 8.54 9.93 -2.15
CA PRO A 49 8.66 9.86 -3.61
C PRO A 49 9.86 9.04 -4.10
N ALA A 50 10.91 8.87 -3.29
CA ALA A 50 12.05 8.01 -3.60
C ALA A 50 11.73 6.50 -3.47
N GLN A 51 10.71 6.14 -2.68
CA GLN A 51 10.21 4.77 -2.56
C GLN A 51 9.27 4.38 -3.70
N TYR A 52 8.92 5.32 -4.58
CA TYR A 52 8.09 5.11 -5.77
C TYR A 52 8.75 4.22 -6.86
N LYS A 53 9.84 3.53 -6.55
CA LYS A 53 10.44 2.51 -7.41
C LYS A 53 9.73 1.17 -7.26
N LEU A 54 8.44 1.14 -7.58
CA LEU A 54 7.73 -0.06 -8.01
C LEU A 54 7.20 0.24 -9.41
N GLY A 55 8.10 0.08 -10.38
CA GLY A 55 7.88 0.44 -11.77
C GLY A 55 9.14 0.27 -12.61
N ALA A 56 9.65 -0.95 -12.68
CA ALA A 56 10.41 -1.46 -13.81
C ALA A 56 10.06 -2.94 -13.99
#